data_AF-A0A2V8NEK1-F1
#
_entry.id   AF-A0A2V8NEK1-F1
#
_cell.length_a   1.000
_cell.length_b   1.000
_cell.length_c   1.000
_cell.angle_alpha   90.00
_cell.angle_beta   90.00
_cell.angle_gamma   90.00
#
_symmetry.space_group_name_H-M   'P 1'
#
loop_
_entity.id
_entity.type
_entity.pdbx_description
1 polymer ?
#
loop_
_entity_poly.entity_id
_entity_poly.type
_entity_poly.pdbx_seq_one_letter_code
_entity_poly.pdbx_strand_id
1 'polypeptide(L)'
;MDMDNQEDFFDDIISDEELEFDDEEDFDADDSFDDEEDVEVRTVLLLKNDMLALLGLKQSGEAGVIVRIDPRQSLPSAQKYDDAAAALKWFNRSLATSKRNGWEVIFDGHPLFG
;
A
#
# COMPACT_ATOMS: atom_id res chain seq x y z
N MET A 1 -3.87 -35.41 15.16
CA MET A 1 -3.61 -34.20 14.35
C MET A 1 -2.19 -34.38 13.89
N ASP A 2 -2.00 -34.75 12.62
CA ASP A 2 -0.68 -34.87 11.99
C ASP A 2 -0.61 -33.75 10.95
N MET A 3 0.23 -32.74 11.21
CA MET A 3 0.73 -31.79 10.22
C MET A 3 2.05 -31.19 10.74
N ASP A 4 3.06 -32.05 10.96
CA ASP A 4 4.45 -31.63 11.24
C ASP A 4 5.34 -31.98 10.04
N ASN A 5 4.97 -31.58 8.82
CA ASN A 5 5.74 -31.94 7.63
C ASN A 5 5.87 -30.80 6.60
N GLN A 6 5.86 -29.56 7.09
CA GLN A 6 6.00 -28.37 6.23
C GLN A 6 7.06 -27.37 6.75
N GLU A 7 7.76 -27.69 7.82
CA GLU A 7 8.88 -26.86 8.33
C GLU A 7 10.24 -27.31 7.75
N ASP A 8 10.39 -28.59 7.38
CA ASP A 8 11.65 -29.14 6.85
C ASP A 8 12.03 -28.67 5.43
N PHE A 9 11.12 -28.04 4.68
CA PHE A 9 11.41 -27.55 3.31
C PHE A 9 12.13 -26.19 3.31
N PHE A 10 11.95 -25.38 4.36
CA PHE A 10 12.54 -24.04 4.43
C PHE A 10 13.93 -24.03 5.10
N ASP A 11 14.23 -25.00 5.96
CA ASP A 11 15.55 -25.10 6.62
C ASP A 11 16.66 -25.64 5.69
N ASP A 12 16.32 -26.50 4.72
CA ASP A 12 17.30 -27.08 3.77
C ASP A 12 17.75 -26.07 2.68
N ILE A 13 17.02 -24.97 2.51
CA ILE A 13 17.35 -23.89 1.54
C ILE A 13 18.29 -22.83 2.14
N ILE A 14 18.34 -22.69 3.46
CA ILE A 14 19.13 -21.66 4.15
C ILE A 14 20.54 -22.18 4.53
N SER A 15 20.73 -23.51 4.54
CA SER A 15 21.92 -24.13 5.12
C SER A 15 23.16 -24.24 4.21
N ASP A 16 23.10 -23.87 2.92
CA ASP A 16 24.17 -24.26 1.96
C ASP A 16 24.81 -23.11 1.18
N GLU A 17 24.81 -21.89 1.71
CA GLU A 17 25.63 -20.80 1.17
C GLU A 17 26.45 -20.14 2.31
N GLU A 18 27.57 -20.78 2.67
CA GLU A 18 28.65 -20.16 3.44
C GLU A 18 29.22 -18.98 2.63
N LEU A 19 28.69 -17.78 2.87
CA LEU A 19 29.29 -16.53 2.41
C LEU A 19 30.46 -16.18 3.34
N GLU A 20 31.69 -16.48 2.89
CA GLU A 20 32.91 -15.93 3.48
C GLU A 20 32.92 -14.40 3.31
N PHE A 21 32.73 -13.67 4.41
CA PHE A 21 32.96 -12.22 4.47
C PHE A 21 34.44 -11.97 4.78
N ASP A 22 35.18 -11.48 3.79
CA ASP A 22 36.52 -10.91 3.98
C ASP A 22 36.37 -9.47 4.50
N ASP A 23 36.78 -9.27 5.74
CA ASP A 23 36.77 -8.01 6.48
C ASP A 23 37.98 -7.18 6.02
N GLU A 24 37.74 -6.01 5.40
CA GLU A 24 38.58 -4.78 5.39
C GLU A 24 38.44 -4.00 4.06
N GLU A 25 37.42 -3.14 3.92
CA GLU A 25 37.55 -1.92 3.11
C GLU A 25 36.89 -0.72 3.83
N ASP A 26 37.66 0.36 3.94
CA ASP A 26 37.32 1.64 4.56
C ASP A 26 35.97 2.17 4.07
N PHE A 27 35.01 2.28 4.98
CA PHE A 27 33.69 2.87 4.73
C PHE A 27 33.84 4.41 4.68
N ASP A 28 34.19 4.95 3.51
CA ASP A 28 33.97 6.35 3.20
C ASP A 28 32.45 6.60 3.26
N ALA A 29 31.99 7.11 4.40
CA ALA A 29 30.61 7.51 4.63
C ALA A 29 30.27 8.73 3.75
N ASP A 30 29.95 8.46 2.49
CA ASP A 30 29.10 9.33 1.69
C ASP A 30 27.68 9.24 2.25
N ASP A 31 27.34 10.20 3.11
CA ASP A 31 25.99 10.47 3.65
C ASP A 31 25.02 10.89 2.53
N SER A 32 24.84 10.03 1.53
CA SER A 32 23.73 10.11 0.59
C SER A 32 22.47 9.54 1.27
N PHE A 33 21.92 10.31 2.20
CA PHE A 33 20.57 10.13 2.68
C PHE A 33 19.59 10.38 1.53
N ASP A 34 19.24 9.34 0.77
CA ASP A 34 18.07 9.38 -0.12
C ASP A 34 17.52 7.98 -0.42
N ASP A 35 17.34 7.15 0.62
CA ASP A 35 16.37 6.05 0.57
C ASP A 35 14.96 6.65 0.84
N GLU A 36 14.50 7.57 0.00
CA GLU A 36 13.07 7.89 -0.05
C GLU A 36 12.35 6.63 -0.53
N GLU A 37 11.80 5.83 0.39
CA GLU A 37 10.89 4.75 0.03
C GLU A 37 9.85 5.29 -0.96
N ASP A 38 9.73 4.64 -2.12
CA ASP A 38 8.77 5.03 -3.16
C ASP A 38 7.33 4.97 -2.59
N VAL A 39 6.82 6.13 -2.17
CA VAL A 39 5.46 6.27 -1.66
C VAL A 39 4.54 6.66 -2.81
N GLU A 40 3.65 5.75 -3.18
CA GLU A 40 2.61 6.03 -4.14
C GLU A 40 1.35 6.60 -3.46
N VAL A 41 0.83 7.69 -4.03
CA VAL A 41 -0.43 8.29 -3.58
C VAL A 41 -1.38 8.47 -4.76
N ARG A 42 -2.61 7.99 -4.59
CA ARG A 42 -3.69 8.08 -5.56
C ARG A 42 -4.94 8.67 -4.91
N THR A 43 -5.53 9.65 -5.57
CA THR A 43 -6.74 10.36 -5.13
C THR A 43 -7.83 10.18 -6.17
N VAL A 44 -9.02 9.80 -5.70
CA VAL A 44 -10.22 9.71 -6.53
C VAL A 44 -11.32 10.57 -5.93
N LEU A 45 -11.87 11.46 -6.75
CA LEU A 45 -13.07 12.23 -6.42
C LEU A 45 -14.29 11.61 -7.09
N LEU A 46 -15.33 11.43 -6.32
CA LEU A 46 -16.59 10.80 -6.71
C LEU A 46 -17.73 11.80 -6.56
N LEU A 47 -18.57 11.92 -7.58
CA LEU A 47 -19.78 12.75 -7.57
C LEU A 47 -21.02 11.88 -7.65
N LYS A 48 -22.04 12.19 -6.85
CA LYS A 48 -23.39 11.62 -6.99
C LYS A 48 -24.43 12.62 -6.55
N ASN A 49 -25.28 13.08 -7.47
CA ASN A 49 -26.15 14.23 -7.24
C ASN A 49 -25.30 15.43 -6.78
N ASP A 50 -25.71 16.15 -5.73
CA ASP A 50 -24.96 17.27 -5.14
C ASP A 50 -23.95 16.83 -4.06
N MET A 51 -23.56 15.54 -4.03
CA MET A 51 -22.61 15.00 -3.05
C MET A 51 -21.25 14.74 -3.68
N LEU A 52 -20.20 15.25 -3.05
CA LEU A 52 -18.81 14.97 -3.36
C LEU A 52 -18.21 14.03 -2.31
N ALA A 53 -17.57 12.96 -2.75
CA ALA A 53 -16.84 12.02 -1.91
C ALA A 53 -15.39 11.86 -2.38
N LEU A 54 -14.51 11.47 -1.46
CA LEU A 54 -13.10 11.21 -1.73
C LEU A 54 -12.75 9.76 -1.34
N LEU A 55 -12.00 9.10 -2.21
CA LEU A 55 -11.36 7.82 -1.95
C LEU A 55 -9.85 7.98 -2.25
N GLY A 56 -9.02 7.87 -1.22
CA GLY A 56 -7.57 8.00 -1.31
C GLY A 56 -6.86 6.67 -1.00
N LEU A 57 -5.73 6.46 -1.66
CA LEU A 57 -4.75 5.40 -1.37
C LEU A 57 -3.40 6.07 -1.15
N LYS A 58 -2.71 5.67 -0.07
CA LYS A 58 -1.29 5.92 0.16
C LYS A 58 -0.63 4.59 0.46
N GLN A 59 0.42 4.21 -0.25
CA GLN A 59 1.13 2.95 -0.04
C GLN A 59 2.65 3.14 -0.18
N SER A 60 3.42 2.37 0.57
CA SER A 60 4.86 2.13 0.34
C SER A 60 5.04 0.70 -0.19
N GLY A 61 6.29 0.22 -0.27
CA GLY A 61 6.58 -1.17 -0.66
C GLY A 61 5.97 -2.21 0.30
N GLU A 62 5.80 -1.85 1.58
CA GLU A 62 5.39 -2.80 2.63
C GLU A 62 3.92 -2.68 3.03
N ALA A 63 3.38 -1.46 3.08
CA ALA A 63 2.07 -1.21 3.69
C ALA A 63 1.22 -0.22 2.89
N GLY A 64 -0.07 -0.17 3.21
CA GLY A 64 -0.99 0.75 2.56
C GLY A 64 -2.13 1.24 3.44
N VAL A 65 -2.66 2.41 3.11
CA VAL A 65 -3.78 3.04 3.80
C VAL A 65 -4.80 3.53 2.78
N ILE A 66 -6.05 3.12 2.96
CA ILE A 66 -7.20 3.67 2.23
C ILE A 66 -7.89 4.69 3.12
N VAL A 67 -8.11 5.90 2.61
CA VAL A 67 -8.88 6.96 3.27
C VAL A 67 -10.17 7.21 2.49
N ARG A 68 -11.28 7.38 3.20
CA ARG A 68 -12.59 7.70 2.62
C ARG A 68 -13.23 8.87 3.34
N ILE A 69 -13.69 9.84 2.56
CA ILE A 69 -14.55 10.91 3.01
C ILE A 69 -15.86 10.74 2.24
N ASP A 70 -16.92 10.33 2.93
CA ASP A 70 -18.25 10.18 2.37
C ASP A 70 -19.17 11.18 3.07
N PRO A 71 -19.84 12.10 2.35
CA PRO A 71 -20.65 13.15 2.97
C PRO A 71 -21.89 12.62 3.71
N ARG A 72 -22.21 11.32 3.57
CA ARG A 72 -23.27 10.64 4.32
C ARG A 72 -22.80 10.13 5.68
N GLN A 73 -21.50 10.13 5.93
CA GLN A 73 -20.88 9.73 7.19
C GLN A 73 -20.44 10.97 7.96
N SER A 74 -20.53 10.94 9.29
CA SER A 74 -20.17 12.08 10.14
C SER A 74 -18.65 12.30 10.23
N LEU A 75 -17.86 11.24 10.02
CA LEU A 75 -16.40 11.27 10.15
C LEU A 75 -15.74 10.55 8.96
N PRO A 76 -14.53 10.99 8.55
CA PRO A 76 -13.69 10.22 7.64
C PRO A 76 -13.39 8.82 8.19
N SER A 77 -13.15 7.86 7.31
CA SER A 77 -12.65 6.54 7.68
C SER A 77 -11.28 6.29 7.06
N ALA A 78 -10.41 5.64 7.81
CA ALA A 78 -9.10 5.18 7.35
C ALA A 78 -8.97 3.69 7.66
N GLN A 79 -8.46 2.93 6.71
CA GLN A 79 -8.18 1.50 6.86
C GLN A 79 -6.73 1.23 6.47
N LYS A 80 -5.97 0.67 7.41
CA LYS A 80 -4.58 0.25 7.21
C LYS A 80 -4.52 -1.19 6.75
N TYR A 81 -3.47 -1.50 5.99
CA TYR A 81 -3.13 -2.82 5.51
C TYR A 81 -1.63 -3.01 5.68
N ASP A 82 -1.23 -4.18 6.18
CA ASP A 82 0.18 -4.57 6.33
C ASP A 82 0.77 -5.16 5.03
N ASP A 83 0.02 -5.04 3.92
CA ASP A 83 0.41 -5.45 2.58
C ASP A 83 -0.11 -4.40 1.57
N ALA A 84 0.82 -3.81 0.81
CA ALA A 84 0.51 -2.83 -0.23
C ALA A 84 -0.41 -3.41 -1.32
N ALA A 85 -0.21 -4.68 -1.72
CA ALA A 85 -1.02 -5.32 -2.74
C ALA A 85 -2.49 -5.50 -2.28
N ALA A 86 -2.69 -5.85 -1.00
CA ALA A 86 -4.02 -5.90 -0.38
C ALA A 86 -4.68 -4.51 -0.36
N ALA A 87 -3.96 -3.46 -0.01
CA ALA A 87 -4.49 -2.09 -0.01
C ALA A 87 -4.97 -1.70 -1.42
N LEU A 88 -4.14 -1.90 -2.44
CA LEU A 88 -4.48 -1.60 -3.84
C LEU A 88 -5.70 -2.42 -4.32
N LYS A 89 -5.76 -3.72 -3.99
CA LYS A 89 -6.89 -4.59 -4.32
C LYS A 89 -8.20 -4.08 -3.72
N TRP A 90 -8.20 -3.72 -2.43
CA TRP A 90 -9.39 -3.22 -1.75
C TRP A 90 -9.77 -1.81 -2.17
N PHE A 91 -8.81 -0.96 -2.51
CA PHE A 91 -9.04 0.34 -3.11
C PHE A 91 -9.79 0.20 -4.45
N ASN A 92 -9.28 -0.63 -5.36
CA ASN A 92 -9.90 -0.88 -6.66
C ASN A 92 -11.30 -1.49 -6.52
N ARG A 93 -11.48 -2.41 -5.58
CA ARG A 93 -12.81 -2.98 -5.28
C ARG A 93 -13.79 -1.94 -4.74
N SER A 94 -13.32 -1.04 -3.87
CA SER A 94 -14.13 0.06 -3.33
C SER A 94 -14.55 1.01 -4.44
N LEU A 95 -13.62 1.41 -5.31
CA LEU A 95 -13.88 2.25 -6.47
C LEU A 95 -14.90 1.61 -7.43
N ALA A 96 -14.70 0.35 -7.80
CA ALA A 96 -15.62 -0.39 -8.68
C ALA A 96 -17.03 -0.50 -8.07
N THR A 97 -17.12 -0.68 -6.75
CA THR A 97 -18.40 -0.73 -6.03
C THR A 97 -19.08 0.63 -6.00
N SER A 98 -18.34 1.72 -5.77
CA SER A 98 -18.86 3.09 -5.85
C SER A 98 -19.44 3.38 -7.24
N LYS A 99 -18.70 3.05 -8.31
CA LYS A 99 -19.18 3.18 -9.70
C LYS A 99 -20.48 2.40 -9.94
N ARG A 100 -20.53 1.13 -9.52
CA ARG A 100 -21.74 0.29 -9.62
C ARG A 100 -22.93 0.88 -8.86
N ASN A 101 -22.67 1.58 -7.76
CA ASN A 101 -23.67 2.26 -6.94
C ASN A 101 -24.06 3.65 -7.46
N GLY A 102 -23.64 4.02 -8.67
CA GLY A 102 -24.02 5.26 -9.35
C GLY A 102 -23.22 6.48 -8.91
N TRP A 103 -22.01 6.29 -8.39
CA TRP A 103 -21.05 7.39 -8.24
C TRP A 103 -20.24 7.55 -9.53
N GLU A 104 -20.15 8.77 -10.02
CA GLU A 104 -19.31 9.15 -11.15
C GLU A 104 -17.91 9.51 -10.66
N VAL A 105 -16.87 9.11 -11.39
CA VAL A 105 -15.50 9.54 -11.11
C VAL A 105 -15.24 10.85 -11.86
N ILE A 106 -14.99 11.92 -11.13
CA ILE A 106 -14.68 13.24 -11.71
C ILE A 106 -13.18 13.56 -11.68
N PHE A 107 -12.41 12.82 -10.87
CA PHE A 107 -10.95 12.89 -10.83
C PHE A 107 -10.39 11.54 -10.36
N ASP A 108 -9.29 11.09 -10.96
CA ASP A 108 -8.54 9.89 -10.58
C ASP A 108 -7.07 10.10 -10.96
N GLY A 109 -6.20 10.32 -9.98
CA GLY A 109 -4.79 10.65 -10.24
C GLY A 109 -3.99 10.96 -8.99
N HIS A 110 -2.89 11.70 -9.17
CA HIS A 110 -2.00 12.15 -8.10
C HIS A 110 -2.71 13.07 -7.08
N PRO A 111 -2.11 13.32 -5.91
CA PRO A 111 -2.64 14.27 -4.93
C PRO A 111 -2.98 15.63 -5.55
N LEU A 112 -4.12 16.18 -5.13
CA LEU A 112 -4.54 17.53 -5.51
C LEU A 112 -3.83 18.54 -4.61
N PHE A 113 -3.14 19.49 -5.23
CA PHE A 113 -2.52 20.63 -4.57
C PHE A 113 -3.35 21.88 -4.86
N GLY A 114 -3.57 22.73 -3.86
CA GLY A 114 -4.39 23.94 -3.96
C GLY A 114 -3.93 25.01 -3.00
#